data_AF-A0A3D5QCG3-F1
#
_entry.id   AF-A0A3D5QCG3-F1
#
_cell.length_a   1.000
_cell.length_b   1.000
_cell.length_c   1.000
_cell.angle_alpha   90.00
_cell.angle_beta   90.00
_cell.angle_gamma   90.00
#
_symmetry.space_group_name_H-M   'P 1'
#
loop_
_entity.id
_entity.type
_entity.pdbx_description
1 polymer ?
#
loop_
_entity_poly.entity_id
_entity_poly.type
_entity_poly.pdbx_seq_one_letter_code
_entity_poly.pdbx_strand_id
1 'polypeptide(L)'
;KPLKVLVFNAVLYNEDYIKEPDKYLNTLFGNPVCKSDTFSFDHTSYYTPEMGENLKKYFAGYDFFIYPDEIKNLKISSVDLERSFMVDGKRLLNVDPGYVA
;
A
#
# COMPACT_ATOMS: atom_id res chain seq x y z
N LYS A 1 13.33 3.31 25.52
CA LYS A 1 12.66 2.64 24.37
C LYS A 1 12.58 3.65 23.23
N PRO A 2 12.77 3.25 21.97
CA PRO A 2 12.62 4.18 20.84
C PRO A 2 11.23 4.82 20.85
N LEU A 3 11.12 6.04 20.34
CA LEU A 3 9.81 6.68 20.14
C LEU A 3 9.03 5.90 19.08
N LYS A 4 7.71 5.88 19.25
CA LYS A 4 6.84 5.33 18.21
C LYS A 4 6.81 6.28 17.02
N VAL A 5 6.72 5.70 15.84
CA VAL A 5 6.71 6.39 14.55
C VAL A 5 5.35 6.20 13.88
N LEU A 6 4.95 7.20 13.09
CA LEU A 6 3.67 7.19 12.36
C LEU A 6 3.81 6.32 11.11
N VAL A 7 2.89 5.38 10.89
CA VAL A 7 2.87 4.56 9.67
C VAL A 7 2.48 5.41 8.46
N PHE A 8 3.26 5.26 7.39
CA PHE A 8 3.07 5.93 6.10
C PHE A 8 3.37 4.96 4.96
N ASN A 9 2.44 4.83 4.02
CA ASN A 9 2.50 3.82 2.97
C ASN A 9 2.52 4.47 1.58
N ALA A 10 3.28 3.86 0.68
CA ALA A 10 3.05 4.00 -0.75
C ALA A 10 2.11 2.87 -1.21
N VAL A 11 1.04 3.22 -1.92
CA VAL A 11 0.07 2.25 -2.43
C VAL A 11 -0.02 2.35 -3.94
N LEU A 12 0.26 1.26 -4.63
CA LEU A 12 0.14 1.11 -6.08
C LEU A 12 -0.92 0.04 -6.37
N TYR A 13 -1.86 0.33 -7.27
CA TYR A 13 -2.94 -0.59 -7.58
C TYR A 13 -3.33 -0.52 -9.05
N ASN A 14 -3.89 -1.61 -9.57
CA ASN A 14 -4.46 -1.65 -10.90
C ASN A 14 -5.91 -1.14 -10.83
N GLU A 15 -6.17 0.00 -11.47
CA GLU A 15 -7.47 0.66 -11.36
C GLU A 15 -8.59 -0.06 -12.11
N ASP A 16 -8.27 -0.94 -13.06
CA ASP A 16 -9.29 -1.71 -13.79
C ASP A 16 -10.01 -2.69 -12.86
N TYR A 17 -9.32 -3.17 -11.82
CA TYR A 17 -9.84 -4.17 -10.88
C TYR A 17 -10.15 -3.60 -9.50
N ILE A 18 -9.31 -2.70 -8.97
CA ILE A 18 -9.48 -2.13 -7.63
C ILE A 18 -9.83 -0.64 -7.76
N LYS A 19 -11.06 -0.28 -7.39
CA LYS A 19 -11.52 1.13 -7.40
C LYS A 19 -11.25 1.87 -6.09
N GLU A 20 -11.29 1.16 -4.97
CA GLU A 20 -11.17 1.75 -3.63
C GLU A 20 -10.23 0.90 -2.75
N PRO A 21 -8.91 1.05 -2.88
CA PRO A 21 -7.94 0.24 -2.13
C PRO A 21 -8.10 0.38 -0.60
N ASP A 22 -8.46 1.57 -0.11
CA ASP A 22 -8.58 1.86 1.32
C ASP A 22 -9.62 0.96 2.04
N LYS A 23 -10.66 0.49 1.34
CA LYS A 23 -11.64 -0.45 1.92
C LYS A 23 -10.99 -1.73 2.42
N TYR A 24 -9.89 -2.14 1.80
CA TYR A 24 -9.15 -3.35 2.18
C TYR A 24 -8.03 -3.02 3.16
N LEU A 25 -7.31 -1.90 2.93
CA LEU A 25 -6.19 -1.47 3.76
C LEU A 25 -6.57 -1.05 5.17
N ASN A 26 -7.81 -0.60 5.38
CA ASN A 26 -8.31 -0.24 6.71
C ASN A 26 -8.16 -1.39 7.72
N THR A 27 -8.33 -2.64 7.28
CA THR A 27 -8.16 -3.81 8.16
C THR A 27 -6.74 -3.96 8.73
N LEU A 28 -5.73 -3.40 8.05
CA LEU A 28 -4.33 -3.45 8.48
C LEU A 28 -3.87 -2.16 9.17
N PHE A 29 -4.29 -1.00 8.68
CA PHE A 29 -3.73 0.30 9.10
C PHE A 29 -4.76 1.26 9.70
N GLY A 30 -6.05 0.96 9.59
CA GLY A 30 -7.14 1.90 9.87
C GLY A 30 -7.39 2.88 8.72
N ASN A 31 -8.23 3.89 8.97
CA ASN A 31 -8.49 4.95 8.00
C ASN A 31 -7.27 5.89 7.87
N PRO A 32 -6.90 6.33 6.66
CA PRO A 32 -5.89 7.37 6.50
C PRO A 32 -6.30 8.67 7.19
N VAL A 33 -5.37 9.31 7.89
CA VAL A 33 -5.54 10.68 8.41
C VAL A 33 -4.99 11.74 7.46
N CYS A 34 -4.07 11.34 6.58
CA CYS A 34 -3.63 12.15 5.46
C CYS A 34 -3.43 11.28 4.23
N LYS A 35 -3.69 11.85 3.06
CA LYS A 35 -3.57 11.17 1.78
C LYS A 35 -3.14 12.17 0.71
N SER A 36 -2.25 11.76 -0.18
CA SER A 36 -1.97 12.55 -1.39
C SER A 36 -3.12 12.44 -2.38
N ASP A 37 -3.12 13.28 -3.41
CA ASP A 37 -3.90 12.99 -4.60
C ASP A 37 -3.48 11.64 -5.20
N THR A 38 -4.44 10.95 -5.80
CA THR A 38 -4.17 9.75 -6.60
C THR A 38 -3.71 10.18 -7.99
N PHE A 39 -2.62 9.60 -8.48
CA PHE A 39 -2.05 9.92 -9.79
C PHE A 39 -1.78 8.65 -10.62
N SER A 40 -1.72 8.82 -11.94
CA SER A 40 -1.31 7.77 -12.87
C SER A 40 0.14 7.38 -12.63
N PHE A 41 0.42 6.08 -12.60
CA PHE A 41 1.76 5.55 -12.45
C PHE A 41 2.28 5.07 -13.82
N ASP A 42 2.69 6.02 -14.65
CA ASP A 42 3.06 5.84 -16.06
C ASP A 42 4.51 6.23 -16.38
N HIS A 43 5.30 6.62 -15.38
CA HIS A 43 6.70 7.01 -15.57
C HIS A 43 7.65 5.82 -15.82
N THR A 44 7.17 4.58 -15.69
CA THR A 44 7.92 3.35 -15.99
C THR A 44 6.96 2.19 -16.26
N SER A 45 7.37 1.27 -17.14
CA SER A 45 6.66 0.01 -17.41
C SER A 45 7.16 -1.17 -16.57
N TYR A 46 8.04 -0.91 -15.60
CA TYR A 46 8.67 -1.95 -14.76
C TYR A 46 7.66 -2.89 -14.09
N TYR A 47 6.52 -2.36 -13.62
CA TYR A 47 5.47 -3.14 -12.95
C TYR A 47 4.47 -3.79 -13.91
N THR A 48 4.47 -3.43 -15.20
CA THR A 48 3.47 -3.91 -16.16
C THR A 48 3.45 -5.44 -16.31
N PRO A 49 4.58 -6.16 -16.35
CA PRO A 49 4.56 -7.63 -16.41
C PRO A 49 3.89 -8.28 -15.19
N GLU A 50 4.05 -7.68 -14.00
CA GLU A 50 3.58 -8.22 -12.72
C GLU A 50 2.14 -7.79 -12.39
N MET A 51 1.74 -6.57 -12.78
CA MET A 51 0.51 -5.91 -12.33
C MET A 51 -0.43 -5.48 -13.47
N GLY A 52 0.01 -5.56 -14.72
CA GLY A 52 -0.73 -5.04 -15.87
C GLY A 52 -0.58 -3.52 -16.07
N GLU A 53 -1.46 -2.95 -16.88
CA GLU A 53 -1.49 -1.54 -17.22
C GLU A 53 -2.47 -0.76 -16.31
N ASN A 54 -2.65 0.54 -16.55
CA ASN A 54 -3.59 1.41 -15.82
C ASN A 54 -3.34 1.42 -14.30
N LEU A 55 -2.06 1.56 -13.94
CA LEU A 55 -1.66 1.63 -12.54
C LEU A 55 -1.90 3.03 -11.97
N LYS A 56 -2.45 3.07 -10.76
CA LYS A 56 -2.64 4.29 -9.97
C LYS A 56 -1.84 4.20 -8.68
N LYS A 57 -1.31 5.33 -8.25
CA LYS A 57 -0.52 5.44 -7.02
C LYS A 57 -1.01 6.58 -6.16
N TYR A 58 -0.91 6.38 -4.84
CA TYR A 58 -1.02 7.44 -3.86
C TYR A 58 -0.15 7.13 -2.64
N PHE A 59 -0.04 8.12 -1.77
CA PHE A 59 0.57 7.98 -0.46
C PHE A 59 -0.46 8.24 0.63
N ALA A 60 -0.35 7.53 1.75
CA ALA A 60 -1.27 7.67 2.88
C ALA A 60 -0.54 7.53 4.21
N GLY A 61 -0.86 8.41 5.15
CA GLY A 61 -0.46 8.32 6.55
C GLY A 61 -1.65 7.99 7.43
N TYR A 62 -1.40 7.28 8.53
CA TYR A 62 -2.42 6.69 9.38
C TYR A 62 -2.19 7.11 10.83
N ASP A 63 -3.25 7.28 11.62
CA ASP A 63 -3.16 7.43 13.09
C ASP A 63 -2.84 6.09 13.74
N PHE A 64 -1.73 5.50 13.30
CA PHE A 64 -1.27 4.18 13.68
C PHE A 64 0.22 4.28 13.98
N PHE A 65 0.56 4.08 15.25
CA PHE A 65 1.90 4.28 15.78
C PHE A 65 2.52 2.96 16.21
N ILE A 66 3.67 2.66 15.62
CA ILE A 66 4.44 1.44 15.87
C ILE A 66 5.83 1.78 16.41
N TYR A 67 6.51 0.82 17.04
CA TYR A 67 7.96 0.88 17.15
C TYR A 67 8.61 0.60 15.79
N PRO A 68 9.74 1.23 15.46
CA PRO A 68 10.36 1.08 14.14
C PRO A 68 10.67 -0.38 13.72
N ASP A 69 10.94 -1.27 14.67
CA ASP A 69 11.21 -2.69 14.43
C ASP A 69 9.96 -3.51 14.06
N GLU A 70 8.77 -3.00 14.35
CA GLU A 70 7.50 -3.64 14.02
C GLU A 70 7.12 -3.49 12.52
N ILE A 71 7.81 -2.63 11.77
CA ILE A 71 7.52 -2.38 10.34
C ILE A 71 7.61 -3.66 9.49
N LYS A 72 8.50 -4.59 9.87
CA LYS A 72 8.65 -5.89 9.23
C LYS A 72 7.35 -6.70 9.29
N ASN A 73 6.65 -6.65 10.42
CA ASN A 73 5.40 -7.40 10.61
C ASN A 73 4.31 -6.83 9.69
N LEU A 74 4.22 -5.50 9.58
CA LEU A 74 3.32 -4.85 8.62
C LEU A 74 3.66 -5.21 7.17
N LYS A 75 4.94 -5.36 6.83
CA LYS A 75 5.32 -5.82 5.49
C LYS A 75 4.86 -7.25 5.21
N ILE A 76 4.94 -8.15 6.18
CA ILE A 76 4.43 -9.52 6.03
C ILE A 76 2.91 -9.50 5.82
N SER A 77 2.17 -8.77 6.66
CA SER A 77 0.71 -8.68 6.55
C SER A 77 0.24 -8.02 5.24
N SER A 78 0.96 -7.02 4.74
CA SER A 78 0.67 -6.43 3.43
C SER A 78 0.92 -7.40 2.28
N VAL A 79 2.01 -8.18 2.30
CA VAL A 79 2.27 -9.21 1.28
C VAL A 79 1.15 -10.26 1.24
N ASP A 80 0.65 -10.68 2.41
CA ASP A 80 -0.45 -11.64 2.47
C ASP A 80 -1.77 -11.05 1.95
N LEU A 81 -2.03 -9.76 2.25
CA LEU A 81 -3.16 -9.04 1.67
C LEU A 81 -3.05 -8.97 0.14
N GLU A 82 -1.90 -8.53 -0.40
CA GLU A 82 -1.67 -8.43 -1.84
C GLU A 82 -1.90 -9.76 -2.57
N ARG A 83 -1.42 -10.86 -1.98
CA ARG A 83 -1.64 -12.23 -2.50
C ARG A 83 -3.11 -12.58 -2.58
N SER A 84 -3.92 -12.15 -1.62
CA SER A 84 -5.37 -12.41 -1.62
C SER A 84 -6.13 -11.68 -2.75
N PHE A 85 -5.53 -10.64 -3.34
CA PHE A 85 -6.09 -9.90 -4.49
C PHE A 85 -5.50 -10.33 -5.83
N MET A 86 -4.64 -11.35 -5.90
CA MET A 86 -4.05 -11.74 -7.17
C MET A 86 -5.09 -12.35 -8.12
N VAL A 87 -5.01 -11.99 -9.40
CA VAL A 87 -5.84 -12.55 -10.47
C VAL A 87 -4.92 -13.02 -11.59
N ASP A 88 -5.12 -14.26 -12.05
CA ASP A 88 -4.30 -14.88 -13.11
C ASP A 88 -2.79 -14.77 -12.88
N GLY A 89 -2.37 -14.88 -11.61
CA GLY A 89 -0.97 -14.79 -11.19
C GLY A 89 -0.40 -13.36 -11.16
N LYS A 90 -1.21 -12.33 -11.45
CA LYS A 90 -0.81 -10.91 -11.38
C LYS A 90 -1.28 -10.26 -10.09
N ARG A 91 -0.46 -9.35 -9.56
CA ARG A 91 -0.85 -8.55 -8.38
C ARG A 91 -1.71 -7.38 -8.81
N LEU A 92 -2.85 -7.22 -8.16
CA LEU A 92 -3.71 -6.05 -8.35
C LEU A 92 -3.38 -4.91 -7.39
N LEU A 93 -2.63 -5.21 -6.33
CA LEU A 93 -2.29 -4.30 -5.26
C LEU A 93 -0.83 -4.51 -4.85
N ASN A 94 -0.15 -3.41 -4.57
CA ASN A 94 1.16 -3.36 -3.95
C ASN A 94 1.14 -2.27 -2.86
N VAL A 95 1.51 -2.65 -1.65
CA VAL A 95 1.54 -1.83 -0.46
C VAL A 95 2.93 -1.96 0.16
N ASP A 96 3.60 -0.83 0.26
CA ASP A 96 4.91 -0.73 0.89
C ASP A 96 4.80 0.08 2.19
N PRO A 97 4.75 -0.59 3.35
CA PRO A 97 4.74 0.09 4.63
C PRO A 97 6.08 0.77 4.93
N GLY A 98 6.00 2.05 5.26
CA GLY A 98 7.08 2.85 5.81
C GLY A 98 6.62 3.61 7.05
N TYR A 99 7.47 4.51 7.53
CA TYR A 99 7.13 5.38 8.66
C TYR A 99 7.82 6.74 8.57
N VAL A 100 7.28 7.70 9.32
CA VAL A 100 7.86 9.03 9.54
C VAL A 100 8.32 9.14 11.00
N ALA A 101 9.56 9.62 11.20
CA ALA A 101 10.22 9.74 12.50
C ALA A 101 10.32 11.19 12.97
#